data_AF-A0A9D8Y1F1-F1
#
_entry.id   AF-A0A9D8Y1F1-F1
#
_cell.length_a   1.000
_cell.length_b   1.000
_cell.length_c   1.000
_cell.angle_alpha   90.00
_cell.angle_beta   90.00
_cell.angle_gamma   90.00
#
_symmetry.space_group_name_H-M   'P 1'
#
loop_
_entity.id
_entity.type
_entity.pdbx_description
1 polymer ?
#
loop_
_entity_poly.entity_id
_entity_poly.type
_entity_poly.pdbx_seq_one_letter_code
_entity_poly.pdbx_strand_id
1 'polypeptide(L)'
;MTFVVILSAIVLLAAPLLARVVQRVPALKGGIDGFVLITVLGLIILTLLPEALEHGGILALAIAVLGFVLPWASEFLFHKTEEITHRIVMLIATLALVIHAASDGAILAFARDSVHGSFVATGILLHRVGIAIAVWWLMRPILTTVGGFAVLSAMAVMTMVAYFMVLFAGQWYDIPLAGYWQAFAAGSLLHVVMHPIGDHDHTPTASTAQSHRLGTALGVLFVVALIASHYYDHGPLAGEELTHSHNLQHLIDLMALTGSLIAPIALFIIAGFGVYGKMASTWQRAYRRVQQIMPWTLVVWVITALAAMLWSNTLPLPTEISLLFWVWMSMMIPVLIHTGARAFFGSVIPSAHRHEHSHVHSGSQNF
;
A
#
# COMPACT_ATOMS: atom_id res chain seq x y z
N MET A 1 -3.62 -16.88 19.04
CA MET A 1 -2.75 -15.95 18.28
C MET A 1 -1.25 -16.16 18.43
N THR A 2 -0.73 -16.76 19.51
CA THR A 2 0.73 -17.01 19.64
C THR A 2 1.33 -17.82 18.47
N PHE A 3 0.58 -18.79 17.94
CA PHE A 3 0.98 -19.52 16.73
C PHE A 3 1.11 -18.64 15.48
N VAL A 4 0.29 -17.59 15.34
CA VAL A 4 0.34 -16.65 14.22
C VAL A 4 1.63 -15.84 14.25
N VAL A 5 2.09 -15.41 15.43
CA VAL A 5 3.36 -14.69 15.57
C VAL A 5 4.52 -15.58 15.11
N ILE A 6 4.52 -16.85 15.52
CA ILE A 6 5.53 -17.83 15.06
C ILE A 6 5.45 -18.02 13.55
N LEU A 7 4.25 -18.22 13.00
CA LEU A 7 4.05 -18.38 11.56
C LEU A 7 4.51 -17.15 10.78
N SER A 8 4.29 -15.95 11.32
CA SER A 8 4.70 -14.69 10.72
C SER A 8 6.22 -14.55 10.66
N ALA A 9 6.94 -15.04 11.68
CA ALA A 9 8.39 -15.13 11.68
C ALA A 9 8.91 -16.18 10.68
N ILE A 10 8.24 -17.34 10.62
CA ILE A 10 8.55 -18.39 9.64
C ILE A 10 8.41 -17.85 8.20
N VAL A 11 7.34 -17.11 7.91
CA VAL A 11 7.13 -16.47 6.60
C VAL A 11 8.28 -15.52 6.24
N LEU A 12 8.73 -14.69 7.18
CA LEU A 12 9.88 -13.79 6.97
C LEU A 12 11.16 -14.57 6.65
N LEU A 13 11.45 -15.62 7.41
CA LEU A 13 12.65 -16.44 7.22
C LEU A 13 12.57 -17.34 5.98
N ALA A 14 11.36 -17.69 5.53
CA ALA A 14 11.11 -18.44 4.30
C ALA A 14 11.26 -17.59 3.03
N ALA A 15 11.41 -16.27 3.15
CA ALA A 15 11.52 -15.34 2.02
C ALA A 15 12.52 -15.76 0.92
N PRO A 16 13.72 -16.28 1.22
CA PRO A 16 14.67 -16.69 0.18
C PRO A 16 14.15 -17.87 -0.65
N LEU A 17 13.43 -18.80 -0.03
CA LEU A 17 12.83 -19.93 -0.71
C LEU A 17 11.65 -19.47 -1.56
N LEU A 18 10.78 -18.64 -0.98
CA LEU A 18 9.64 -18.04 -1.68
C LEU A 18 10.12 -17.22 -2.90
N ALA A 19 11.12 -16.37 -2.71
CA ALA A 19 11.74 -15.57 -3.76
C ALA A 19 12.29 -16.43 -4.91
N ARG A 20 12.92 -17.57 -4.62
CA ARG A 20 13.40 -18.50 -5.66
C ARG A 20 12.25 -19.13 -6.45
N VAL A 21 11.15 -19.49 -5.79
CA VAL A 21 9.96 -20.04 -6.44
C VAL A 21 9.34 -18.99 -7.36
N VAL A 22 9.18 -17.76 -6.87
CA VAL A 22 8.60 -16.65 -7.63
C VAL A 22 9.46 -16.29 -8.85
N GLN A 23 10.78 -16.29 -8.72
CA GLN A 23 11.70 -16.01 -9.83
C GLN A 23 11.61 -17.03 -10.97
N ARG A 24 11.20 -18.27 -10.69
CA ARG A 24 11.08 -19.34 -11.71
C ARG A 24 9.77 -19.27 -12.49
N VAL A 25 8.76 -18.55 -11.99
CA VAL A 25 7.41 -18.54 -12.55
C VAL A 25 7.00 -17.09 -12.86
N PRO A 26 7.20 -16.61 -14.10
CA PRO A 26 6.87 -15.22 -14.48
C PRO A 26 5.43 -14.83 -14.20
N ALA A 27 4.49 -15.77 -14.35
CA ALA A 27 3.08 -15.56 -14.02
C ALA A 27 2.90 -15.27 -12.52
N LEU A 28 3.57 -16.01 -11.64
CA LEU A 28 3.51 -15.81 -10.19
C LEU A 28 4.12 -14.46 -9.80
N LYS A 29 5.23 -14.06 -10.42
CA LYS A 29 5.81 -12.72 -10.24
C LYS A 29 4.79 -11.62 -10.59
N GLY A 30 4.16 -11.71 -11.76
CA GLY A 30 3.15 -10.73 -12.20
C GLY A 30 1.93 -10.66 -11.28
N GLY A 31 1.45 -11.82 -10.80
CA GLY A 31 0.34 -11.89 -9.85
C GLY A 31 0.68 -11.33 -8.48
N ILE A 32 1.86 -11.65 -7.94
CA ILE A 32 2.33 -11.09 -6.66
C ILE A 32 2.48 -9.57 -6.77
N ASP A 33 3.00 -9.03 -7.87
CA ASP A 33 3.11 -7.56 -8.05
C ASP A 33 1.72 -6.88 -7.97
N GLY A 34 0.72 -7.40 -8.69
CA GLY A 34 -0.64 -6.84 -8.66
C GLY A 34 -1.32 -6.97 -7.29
N PHE A 35 -1.11 -8.10 -6.61
CA PHE A 35 -1.61 -8.35 -5.27
C PHE A 35 -0.97 -7.42 -4.23
N VAL A 36 0.37 -7.36 -4.21
CA VAL A 36 1.14 -6.55 -3.25
C VAL A 36 0.83 -5.07 -3.44
N LEU A 37 0.74 -4.58 -4.68
CA LEU A 37 0.41 -3.17 -4.94
C LEU A 37 -0.93 -2.77 -4.32
N ILE A 38 -2.00 -3.54 -4.55
CA ILE A 38 -3.32 -3.22 -3.98
C ILE A 38 -3.35 -3.40 -2.46
N THR A 39 -2.77 -4.49 -1.96
CA THR A 39 -2.82 -4.77 -0.52
C THR A 39 -1.98 -3.79 0.28
N VAL A 40 -0.78 -3.43 -0.17
CA VAL A 40 0.04 -2.41 0.52
C VAL A 40 -0.60 -1.04 0.42
N LEU A 41 -1.14 -0.63 -0.74
CA LEU A 41 -1.84 0.65 -0.85
C LEU A 41 -3.07 0.71 0.06
N GLY A 42 -3.86 -0.37 0.08
CA GLY A 42 -5.01 -0.52 0.96
C GLY A 42 -4.63 -0.44 2.44
N LEU A 43 -3.59 -1.16 2.86
CA LEU A 43 -3.10 -1.11 4.24
C LEU A 43 -2.53 0.26 4.60
N ILE A 44 -1.79 0.92 3.72
CA ILE A 44 -1.28 2.27 3.98
C ILE A 44 -2.44 3.24 4.26
N ILE A 45 -3.47 3.22 3.41
CA ILE A 45 -4.62 4.13 3.49
C ILE A 45 -5.51 3.79 4.67
N LEU A 46 -5.79 2.51 4.89
CA LEU A 46 -6.76 2.07 5.88
C LEU A 46 -6.13 1.96 7.27
N THR A 47 -4.87 1.55 7.40
CA THR A 47 -4.29 1.26 8.71
C THR A 47 -3.14 2.20 9.08
N LEU A 48 -2.06 2.25 8.29
CA LEU A 48 -0.83 2.96 8.71
C LEU A 48 -1.02 4.47 8.83
N LEU A 49 -1.60 5.12 7.82
CA LEU A 49 -1.70 6.57 7.78
C LEU A 49 -2.73 7.13 8.77
N PRO A 50 -3.92 6.51 8.93
CA PRO A 50 -4.87 6.86 10.00
C PRO A 50 -4.27 6.77 11.40
N GLU A 51 -3.59 5.65 11.69
CA GLU A 51 -2.92 5.44 12.98
C GLU A 51 -1.82 6.47 13.22
N ALA A 52 -1.04 6.79 12.18
CA ALA A 52 -0.01 7.81 12.24
C ALA A 52 -0.59 9.20 12.51
N LEU A 53 -1.72 9.54 11.89
CA LEU A 53 -2.43 10.81 12.11
C LEU A 53 -3.02 10.92 13.51
N GLU A 54 -3.45 9.82 14.10
CA GLU A 54 -3.96 9.82 15.47
C GLU A 54 -2.86 10.09 16.48
N HIS A 55 -1.74 9.37 16.39
CA HIS A 55 -0.64 9.49 17.33
C HIS A 55 0.22 10.73 17.07
N GLY A 56 0.46 11.05 15.80
CA GLY A 56 1.34 12.15 15.38
C GLY A 56 0.61 13.43 14.98
N GLY A 57 -0.73 13.42 14.91
CA GLY A 57 -1.51 14.57 14.47
C GLY A 57 -1.19 14.99 13.02
N ILE A 58 -1.45 16.27 12.71
CA ILE A 58 -1.20 16.83 11.37
C ILE A 58 0.28 16.77 10.94
N LEU A 59 1.21 16.77 11.90
CA LEU A 59 2.65 16.64 11.61
C LEU A 59 2.98 15.29 11.00
N ALA A 60 2.22 14.24 11.32
CA ALA A 60 2.38 12.93 10.70
C ALA A 60 2.18 13.02 9.17
N LEU A 61 1.27 13.86 8.67
CA LEU A 61 1.10 14.03 7.23
C LEU A 61 2.34 14.66 6.57
N ALA A 62 2.93 15.68 7.20
CA ALA A 62 4.16 16.30 6.71
C ALA A 62 5.32 15.29 6.69
N ILE A 63 5.41 14.43 7.71
CA ILE A 63 6.42 13.38 7.81
C ILE A 63 6.17 12.26 6.78
N ALA A 64 4.92 11.93 6.48
CA ALA A 64 4.59 10.98 5.41
C ALA A 64 4.97 11.54 4.03
N VAL A 65 4.69 12.82 3.77
CA VAL A 65 5.16 13.50 2.56
C VAL A 65 6.69 13.49 2.49
N LEU A 66 7.38 13.76 3.61
CA LEU A 66 8.82 13.68 3.67
C LEU A 66 9.33 12.26 3.34
N GLY A 67 8.74 11.23 3.96
CA GLY A 67 9.08 9.83 3.68
C GLY A 67 8.87 9.43 2.21
N PHE A 68 7.86 10.02 1.56
CA PHE A 68 7.58 9.81 0.14
C PHE A 68 8.57 10.53 -0.79
N VAL A 69 8.90 11.78 -0.48
CA VAL A 69 9.76 12.64 -1.33
C VAL A 69 11.24 12.33 -1.13
N LEU A 70 11.67 11.93 0.06
CA LEU A 70 13.08 11.75 0.41
C LEU A 70 13.83 10.78 -0.53
N PRO A 71 13.28 9.60 -0.91
CA PRO A 71 13.93 8.72 -1.87
C PRO A 71 14.11 9.39 -3.24
N TRP A 72 13.06 10.05 -3.76
CA TRP A 72 13.13 10.76 -5.03
C TRP A 72 14.13 11.92 -5.03
N ALA A 73 14.13 12.73 -3.96
CA ALA A 73 15.08 13.83 -3.81
C ALA A 73 16.53 13.30 -3.76
N SER A 74 16.74 12.15 -3.13
CA SER A 74 18.06 11.51 -3.06
C SER A 74 18.58 11.05 -4.43
N GLU A 75 17.69 10.55 -5.29
CA GLU A 75 18.03 10.19 -6.68
C GLU A 75 18.40 11.44 -7.48
N PHE A 76 17.61 12.52 -7.34
CA PHE A 76 17.84 13.76 -8.09
C PHE A 76 19.14 14.48 -7.70
N LEU A 77 19.44 14.59 -6.40
CA LEU A 77 20.55 15.39 -5.89
C LEU A 77 21.93 14.72 -6.05
N PHE A 78 21.99 13.39 -6.13
CA PHE A 78 23.26 12.66 -5.96
C PHE A 78 23.71 11.82 -7.17
N HIS A 79 23.35 12.23 -8.38
CA HIS A 79 23.76 11.59 -9.66
C HIS A 79 25.27 11.28 -9.83
N LYS A 80 26.18 11.84 -9.02
CA LYS A 80 27.63 11.54 -9.02
C LYS A 80 28.15 10.73 -7.83
N THR A 81 27.33 10.50 -6.80
CA THR A 81 27.65 9.69 -5.60
C THR A 81 26.58 8.61 -5.38
N GLU A 82 26.05 8.11 -6.49
CA GLU A 82 24.81 7.34 -6.59
C GLU A 82 24.80 6.11 -5.67
N GLU A 83 25.92 5.38 -5.62
CA GLU A 83 25.98 4.09 -4.91
C GLU A 83 25.92 4.24 -3.38
N ILE A 84 26.57 5.25 -2.79
CA ILE A 84 26.57 5.46 -1.33
C ILE A 84 25.23 6.02 -0.87
N THR A 85 24.69 7.03 -1.56
CA THR A 85 23.40 7.64 -1.20
C THR A 85 22.27 6.63 -1.31
N HIS A 86 22.22 5.89 -2.41
CA HIS A 86 21.23 4.83 -2.60
C HIS A 86 21.30 3.80 -1.46
N ARG A 87 22.52 3.38 -1.08
CA ARG A 87 22.74 2.44 0.04
C ARG A 87 22.26 2.99 1.39
N ILE A 88 22.52 4.27 1.69
CA ILE A 88 22.05 4.91 2.93
C ILE A 88 20.52 4.99 2.95
N VAL A 89 19.90 5.42 1.86
CA VAL A 89 18.43 5.50 1.74
C VAL A 89 17.80 4.12 1.93
N MET A 90 18.36 3.10 1.31
CA MET A 90 17.89 1.72 1.48
C MET A 90 18.08 1.20 2.91
N LEU A 91 19.17 1.56 3.60
CA LEU A 91 19.36 1.25 5.01
C LEU A 91 18.33 1.94 5.91
N ILE A 92 18.04 3.22 5.67
CA ILE A 92 17.00 3.98 6.40
C ILE A 92 15.62 3.36 6.15
N ALA A 93 15.28 3.05 4.89
CA ALA A 93 14.03 2.38 4.54
C ALA A 93 13.92 1.00 5.22
N THR A 94 15.03 0.27 5.30
CA THR A 94 15.10 -1.02 5.99
C THR A 94 14.87 -0.87 7.49
N LEU A 95 15.47 0.14 8.13
CA LEU A 95 15.26 0.43 9.54
C LEU A 95 13.78 0.80 9.80
N ALA A 96 13.21 1.67 8.97
CA ALA A 96 11.79 2.02 9.04
C ALA A 96 10.89 0.78 8.92
N LEU A 97 11.26 -0.17 8.06
CA LEU A 97 10.53 -1.43 7.90
C LEU A 97 10.68 -2.37 9.11
N VAL A 98 11.85 -2.40 9.74
CA VAL A 98 12.07 -3.14 10.99
C VAL A 98 11.22 -2.57 12.12
N ILE A 99 11.12 -1.22 12.21
CA ILE A 99 10.23 -0.54 13.16
C ILE A 99 8.77 -0.84 12.82
N HIS A 100 8.38 -0.81 11.54
CA HIS A 100 7.03 -1.18 11.11
C HIS A 100 6.64 -2.61 11.49
N ALA A 101 7.60 -3.56 11.43
CA ALA A 101 7.38 -4.93 11.87
C ALA A 101 7.06 -5.03 13.38
N ALA A 102 7.39 -4.02 14.19
CA ALA A 102 6.95 -3.89 15.57
C ALA A 102 5.44 -3.57 15.64
N SER A 103 4.94 -2.65 14.82
CA SER A 103 3.50 -2.34 14.75
C SER A 103 2.66 -3.57 14.42
N ASP A 104 3.08 -4.39 13.46
CA ASP A 104 2.42 -5.68 13.21
C ASP A 104 2.36 -6.59 14.44
N GLY A 105 3.44 -6.62 15.22
CA GLY A 105 3.52 -7.41 16.45
C GLY A 105 2.54 -6.91 17.51
N ALA A 106 2.46 -5.59 17.68
CA ALA A 106 1.49 -4.95 18.57
C ALA A 106 0.04 -5.23 18.13
N ILE A 107 -0.26 -5.08 16.84
CA ILE A 107 -1.61 -5.37 16.30
C ILE A 107 -1.96 -6.85 16.49
N LEU A 108 -1.01 -7.79 16.29
CA LEU A 108 -1.24 -9.21 16.57
C LEU A 108 -1.53 -9.49 18.06
N ALA A 109 -1.00 -8.68 18.97
CA ALA A 109 -1.31 -8.78 20.40
C ALA A 109 -2.71 -8.28 20.69
N PHE A 110 -3.12 -7.13 20.15
CA PHE A 110 -4.49 -6.62 20.29
C PHE A 110 -5.53 -7.54 19.62
N ALA A 111 -5.19 -8.10 18.46
CA ALA A 111 -6.01 -9.08 17.74
C ALA A 111 -6.12 -10.43 18.47
N ARG A 112 -5.44 -10.64 19.59
CA ARG A 112 -5.59 -11.87 20.38
C ARG A 112 -6.95 -11.97 21.04
N ASP A 113 -7.42 -10.86 21.57
CA ASP A 113 -8.59 -10.80 22.44
C ASP A 113 -9.83 -10.26 21.69
N SER A 114 -9.69 -9.95 20.39
CA SER A 114 -10.79 -9.53 19.52
C SER A 114 -11.50 -10.71 18.85
N VAL A 115 -12.81 -10.56 18.63
CA VAL A 115 -13.67 -11.61 18.07
C VAL A 115 -13.32 -11.91 16.60
N HIS A 116 -12.86 -10.94 15.80
CA HIS A 116 -12.31 -11.20 14.46
C HIS A 116 -10.78 -11.11 14.39
N GLY A 117 -10.10 -11.34 15.52
CA GLY A 117 -8.65 -11.36 15.60
C GLY A 117 -7.96 -12.29 14.59
N SER A 118 -8.62 -13.39 14.22
CA SER A 118 -8.12 -14.35 13.23
C SER A 118 -8.07 -13.76 11.82
N PHE A 119 -8.99 -12.88 11.47
CA PHE A 119 -9.00 -12.20 10.17
C PHE A 119 -7.86 -11.19 10.08
N VAL A 120 -7.71 -10.33 11.10
CA VAL A 120 -6.61 -9.36 11.19
C VAL A 120 -5.26 -10.08 11.16
N ALA A 121 -5.11 -11.15 11.94
CA ALA A 121 -3.94 -12.03 11.93
C ALA A 121 -3.64 -12.61 10.54
N THR A 122 -4.66 -13.04 9.81
CA THR A 122 -4.52 -13.57 8.45
C THR A 122 -4.09 -12.48 7.48
N GLY A 123 -4.65 -11.27 7.60
CA GLY A 123 -4.22 -10.13 6.79
C GLY A 123 -2.79 -9.69 7.09
N ILE A 124 -2.37 -9.78 8.34
CA ILE A 124 -0.98 -9.57 8.73
C ILE A 124 -0.06 -10.62 8.08
N LEU A 125 -0.43 -11.90 8.17
CA LEU A 125 0.33 -12.97 7.55
C LEU A 125 0.44 -12.83 6.03
N LEU A 126 -0.67 -12.48 5.36
CA LEU A 126 -0.72 -12.45 3.91
C LEU A 126 0.11 -11.31 3.31
N HIS A 127 0.03 -10.11 3.88
CA HIS A 127 0.84 -8.99 3.38
C HIS A 127 2.33 -9.21 3.67
N ARG A 128 2.66 -9.88 4.80
CA ARG A 128 4.05 -10.22 5.16
C ARG A 128 4.76 -11.07 4.12
N VAL A 129 4.04 -11.96 3.43
CA VAL A 129 4.63 -12.74 2.33
C VAL A 129 5.21 -11.81 1.26
N GLY A 130 4.44 -10.80 0.85
CA GLY A 130 4.86 -9.80 -0.12
C GLY A 130 6.06 -8.98 0.36
N ILE A 131 5.98 -8.46 1.59
CA ILE A 131 7.06 -7.68 2.20
C ILE A 131 8.33 -8.52 2.31
N ALA A 132 8.24 -9.76 2.79
CA ALA A 132 9.40 -10.63 3.00
C ALA A 132 10.16 -10.90 1.68
N ILE A 133 9.43 -11.19 0.61
CA ILE A 133 10.00 -11.38 -0.73
C ILE A 133 10.64 -10.07 -1.24
N ALA A 134 9.95 -8.94 -1.08
CA ALA A 134 10.46 -7.64 -1.51
C ALA A 134 11.75 -7.25 -0.78
N VAL A 135 11.78 -7.40 0.54
CA VAL A 135 12.97 -7.15 1.39
C VAL A 135 14.13 -8.02 0.97
N TRP A 136 13.88 -9.32 0.73
CA TRP A 136 14.93 -10.22 0.28
C TRP A 136 15.56 -9.76 -1.04
N TRP A 137 14.74 -9.37 -2.01
CA TRP A 137 15.23 -8.87 -3.29
C TRP A 137 15.93 -7.52 -3.18
N LEU A 138 15.43 -6.61 -2.34
CA LEU A 138 16.03 -5.30 -2.14
C LEU A 138 17.36 -5.41 -1.41
N MET A 139 17.44 -6.20 -0.34
CA MET A 139 18.61 -6.25 0.54
C MET A 139 19.74 -7.11 0.02
N ARG A 140 19.44 -8.19 -0.71
CA ARG A 140 20.47 -9.14 -1.16
C ARG A 140 21.56 -8.48 -2.04
N PRO A 141 21.25 -7.62 -3.02
CA PRO A 141 22.26 -6.92 -3.81
C PRO A 141 23.15 -5.98 -2.98
N ILE A 142 22.66 -5.48 -1.85
CA ILE A 142 23.29 -4.40 -1.08
C ILE A 142 24.12 -4.93 0.10
N LEU A 143 23.56 -5.88 0.87
CA LEU A 143 24.08 -6.27 2.19
C LEU A 143 24.59 -7.72 2.23
N THR A 144 24.66 -8.39 1.08
CA THR A 144 24.92 -9.84 0.91
C THR A 144 23.76 -10.72 1.38
N THR A 145 23.85 -12.03 1.10
CA THR A 145 22.90 -13.04 1.59
C THR A 145 22.76 -13.02 3.12
N VAL A 146 23.87 -12.85 3.85
CA VAL A 146 23.85 -12.79 5.32
C VAL A 146 23.12 -11.55 5.80
N GLY A 147 23.38 -10.39 5.18
CA GLY A 147 22.68 -9.15 5.52
C GLY A 147 21.17 -9.22 5.25
N GLY A 148 20.76 -9.85 4.14
CA GLY A 148 19.34 -10.11 3.86
C GLY A 148 18.66 -10.94 4.96
N PHE A 149 19.31 -12.01 5.42
CA PHE A 149 18.80 -12.78 6.56
C PHE A 149 18.82 -12.00 7.87
N ALA A 150 19.84 -11.17 8.10
CA ALA A 150 19.92 -10.34 9.30
C ALA A 150 18.74 -9.35 9.38
N VAL A 151 18.38 -8.70 8.28
CA VAL A 151 17.22 -7.81 8.20
C VAL A 151 15.91 -8.56 8.45
N LEU A 152 15.69 -9.68 7.76
CA LEU A 152 14.48 -10.50 7.95
C LEU A 152 14.36 -11.03 9.39
N SER A 153 15.48 -11.40 10.00
CA SER A 153 15.54 -11.83 11.39
C SER A 153 15.25 -10.67 12.34
N ALA A 154 15.79 -9.46 12.08
CA ALA A 154 15.51 -8.27 12.87
C ALA A 154 14.02 -7.91 12.82
N MET A 155 13.38 -7.99 11.65
CA MET A 155 11.93 -7.82 11.52
C MET A 155 11.15 -8.84 12.34
N ALA A 156 11.52 -10.13 12.26
CA ALA A 156 10.88 -11.20 13.01
C ALA A 156 11.02 -10.99 14.53
N VAL A 157 12.22 -10.63 15.00
CA VAL A 157 12.49 -10.30 16.40
C VAL A 157 11.66 -9.10 16.84
N MET A 158 11.64 -8.02 16.08
CA MET A 158 10.86 -6.82 16.43
C MET A 158 9.36 -7.08 16.50
N THR A 159 8.80 -7.93 15.64
CA THR A 159 7.41 -8.39 15.76
C THR A 159 7.17 -9.12 17.08
N MET A 160 8.06 -10.05 17.46
CA MET A 160 7.92 -10.77 18.73
C MET A 160 8.05 -9.82 19.92
N VAL A 161 9.06 -8.95 19.92
CA VAL A 161 9.30 -7.97 20.98
C VAL A 161 8.07 -7.11 21.19
N ALA A 162 7.51 -6.52 20.14
CA ALA A 162 6.33 -5.67 20.25
C ALA A 162 5.08 -6.43 20.68
N TYR A 163 4.87 -7.64 20.17
CA TYR A 163 3.79 -8.52 20.61
C TYR A 163 3.85 -8.77 22.13
N PHE A 164 5.02 -9.12 22.65
CA PHE A 164 5.19 -9.35 24.08
C PHE A 164 5.16 -8.06 24.90
N MET A 165 5.71 -6.95 24.40
CA MET A 165 5.62 -5.66 25.08
C MET A 165 4.16 -5.25 25.31
N VAL A 166 3.27 -5.41 24.32
CA VAL A 166 1.83 -5.13 24.53
C VAL A 166 1.24 -6.04 25.61
N LEU A 167 1.60 -7.32 25.63
CA LEU A 167 1.09 -8.27 26.63
C LEU A 167 1.56 -7.96 28.07
N PHE A 168 2.78 -7.44 28.25
CA PHE A 168 3.39 -7.26 29.57
C PHE A 168 3.40 -5.81 30.08
N ALA A 169 3.45 -4.83 29.18
CA ALA A 169 3.62 -3.41 29.51
C ALA A 169 2.38 -2.54 29.21
N GLY A 170 1.28 -3.14 28.73
CA GLY A 170 0.04 -2.40 28.43
C GLY A 170 0.19 -1.44 27.25
N GLN A 171 -0.46 -0.27 27.32
CA GLN A 171 -0.47 0.74 26.25
C GLN A 171 0.78 1.63 26.25
N TRP A 172 1.97 1.05 26.06
CA TRP A 172 3.20 1.81 25.79
C TRP A 172 3.22 2.44 24.38
N TYR A 173 2.19 2.16 23.58
CA TYR A 173 2.08 2.50 22.16
C TYR A 173 1.63 3.95 21.90
N ASP A 174 1.06 4.64 22.88
CA ASP A 174 0.48 6.00 22.76
C ASP A 174 1.52 7.14 22.63
N ILE A 175 2.77 6.84 22.25
CA ILE A 175 3.81 7.86 22.09
C ILE A 175 3.75 8.48 20.68
N PRO A 176 3.76 9.83 20.54
CA PRO A 176 3.71 10.49 19.23
C PRO A 176 4.82 10.07 18.26
N LEU A 177 5.97 9.67 18.81
CA LEU A 177 7.11 9.17 18.05
C LEU A 177 6.74 7.93 17.22
N ALA A 178 5.88 7.04 17.73
CA ALA A 178 5.40 5.89 16.98
C ALA A 178 4.62 6.34 15.74
N GLY A 179 3.72 7.32 15.90
CA GLY A 179 2.98 7.93 14.79
C GLY A 179 3.87 8.55 13.73
N TYR A 180 4.95 9.26 14.14
CA TYR A 180 5.92 9.83 13.20
C TYR A 180 6.71 8.78 12.42
N TRP A 181 7.14 7.71 13.09
CA TRP A 181 7.80 6.59 12.40
C TRP A 181 6.85 5.88 11.42
N GLN A 182 5.60 5.68 11.81
CA GLN A 182 4.57 5.08 10.94
C GLN A 182 4.27 5.96 9.73
N ALA A 183 4.16 7.28 9.91
CA ALA A 183 3.98 8.23 8.83
C ALA A 183 5.16 8.17 7.84
N PHE A 184 6.39 8.24 8.33
CA PHE A 184 7.58 8.16 7.49
C PHE A 184 7.63 6.83 6.73
N ALA A 185 7.34 5.72 7.41
CA ALA A 185 7.25 4.40 6.81
C ALA A 185 6.16 4.33 5.74
N ALA A 186 4.94 4.83 6.01
CA ALA A 186 3.83 4.89 5.07
C ALA A 186 4.19 5.66 3.79
N GLY A 187 4.81 6.83 3.94
CA GLY A 187 5.31 7.63 2.82
C GLY A 187 6.38 6.91 1.99
N SER A 188 7.38 6.33 2.66
CA SER A 188 8.47 5.61 1.99
C SER A 188 8.01 4.33 1.29
N LEU A 189 7.08 3.58 1.89
CA LEU A 189 6.46 2.40 1.27
C LEU A 189 5.61 2.79 0.07
N LEU A 190 4.86 3.89 0.17
CA LEU A 190 4.10 4.42 -0.95
C LEU A 190 5.03 4.77 -2.13
N HIS A 191 6.19 5.39 -1.85
CA HIS A 191 7.21 5.62 -2.86
C HIS A 191 7.70 4.31 -3.50
N VAL A 192 8.15 3.34 -2.68
CA VAL A 192 8.71 2.07 -3.16
C VAL A 192 7.70 1.26 -3.96
N VAL A 193 6.43 1.26 -3.58
CA VAL A 193 5.39 0.49 -4.27
C VAL A 193 4.97 1.17 -5.58
N MET A 194 4.99 2.50 -5.62
CA MET A 194 4.74 3.25 -6.86
C MET A 194 5.94 3.20 -7.83
N HIS A 195 7.16 3.10 -7.31
CA HIS A 195 8.35 2.92 -8.14
C HIS A 195 8.56 1.43 -8.50
N PRO A 196 8.81 1.06 -9.77
CA PRO A 196 9.17 -0.30 -10.11
C PRO A 196 10.50 -0.71 -9.41
N ILE A 197 10.51 -1.85 -8.71
CA ILE A 197 11.73 -2.44 -8.14
C ILE A 197 12.52 -3.11 -9.29
N GLY A 198 13.48 -2.39 -9.88
CA GLY A 198 14.61 -2.91 -10.68
C GLY A 198 14.31 -3.58 -12.04
N ASP A 199 15.16 -3.29 -13.03
CA ASP A 199 15.06 -3.52 -14.48
C ASP A 199 13.90 -2.82 -15.18
N HIS A 200 14.28 -1.98 -16.15
CA HIS A 200 13.39 -1.25 -17.04
C HIS A 200 12.37 -2.22 -17.68
N ASP A 201 11.07 -1.90 -17.52
CA ASP A 201 9.90 -2.61 -18.06
C ASP A 201 9.33 -3.81 -17.26
N HIS A 202 8.63 -3.53 -16.15
CA HIS A 202 7.57 -4.40 -15.60
C HIS A 202 6.17 -4.04 -16.10
N THR A 203 6.03 -3.35 -17.24
CA THR A 203 4.72 -3.34 -17.90
C THR A 203 4.33 -4.79 -18.15
N PRO A 204 3.16 -5.27 -17.66
CA PRO A 204 2.79 -6.66 -17.83
C PRO A 204 2.89 -7.04 -19.30
N THR A 205 3.78 -7.99 -19.61
CA THR A 205 3.87 -8.55 -20.95
C THR A 205 2.55 -9.27 -21.24
N ALA A 206 2.22 -9.49 -22.52
CA ALA A 206 1.00 -10.21 -22.88
C ALA A 206 0.87 -11.57 -22.14
N SER A 207 2.00 -12.21 -21.82
CA SER A 207 2.09 -13.47 -21.07
C SER A 207 1.85 -13.36 -19.55
N THR A 208 2.04 -12.20 -18.93
CA THR A 208 1.85 -12.00 -17.47
C THR A 208 0.67 -11.08 -17.14
N ALA A 209 0.05 -10.46 -18.15
CA ALA A 209 -1.09 -9.59 -17.96
C ALA A 209 -2.24 -10.27 -17.21
N GLN A 210 -2.59 -11.52 -17.55
CA GLN A 210 -3.67 -12.23 -16.87
C GLN A 210 -3.37 -12.51 -15.41
N SER A 211 -2.14 -12.93 -15.08
CA SER A 211 -1.77 -13.21 -13.70
C SER A 211 -1.72 -11.93 -12.86
N HIS A 212 -1.27 -10.81 -13.43
CA HIS A 212 -1.31 -9.50 -12.76
C HIS A 212 -2.75 -9.03 -12.46
N ARG A 213 -3.70 -9.25 -13.39
CA ARG A 213 -5.13 -8.98 -13.18
C ARG A 213 -5.71 -9.86 -12.06
N LEU A 214 -5.37 -11.15 -12.04
CA LEU A 214 -5.78 -12.06 -10.98
C LEU A 214 -5.23 -11.62 -9.62
N GLY A 215 -3.94 -11.24 -9.57
CA GLY A 215 -3.33 -10.66 -8.37
C GLY A 215 -4.04 -9.40 -7.89
N THR A 216 -4.35 -8.49 -8.80
CA THR A 216 -5.12 -7.26 -8.53
C THR A 216 -6.50 -7.60 -7.95
N ALA A 217 -7.22 -8.56 -8.54
CA ALA A 217 -8.53 -8.99 -8.06
C ALA A 217 -8.46 -9.60 -6.65
N LEU A 218 -7.46 -10.46 -6.38
CA LEU A 218 -7.23 -11.02 -5.05
C LEU A 218 -6.87 -9.92 -4.03
N GLY A 219 -6.11 -8.90 -4.44
CA GLY A 219 -5.78 -7.77 -3.58
C GLY A 219 -7.02 -6.92 -3.25
N VAL A 220 -7.88 -6.65 -4.23
CA VAL A 220 -9.16 -5.94 -4.00
C VAL A 220 -10.05 -6.75 -3.07
N LEU A 221 -10.19 -8.06 -3.33
CA LEU A 221 -10.96 -8.95 -2.47
C LEU A 221 -10.45 -8.93 -1.03
N PHE A 222 -9.13 -8.94 -0.85
CA PHE A 222 -8.50 -8.84 0.46
C PHE A 222 -8.85 -7.53 1.18
N VAL A 223 -8.73 -6.39 0.51
CA VAL A 223 -9.06 -5.07 1.09
C VAL A 223 -10.55 -4.96 1.41
N VAL A 224 -11.44 -5.45 0.55
CA VAL A 224 -12.88 -5.48 0.80
C VAL A 224 -13.20 -6.38 2.00
N ALA A 225 -12.58 -7.56 2.08
CA ALA A 225 -12.75 -8.45 3.22
C ALA A 225 -12.23 -7.81 4.52
N LEU A 226 -11.13 -7.04 4.45
CA LEU A 226 -10.61 -6.26 5.58
C LEU A 226 -11.63 -5.23 6.07
N ILE A 227 -12.16 -4.41 5.17
CA ILE A 227 -13.20 -3.42 5.50
C ILE A 227 -14.44 -4.12 6.08
N ALA A 228 -14.92 -5.18 5.45
CA ALA A 228 -16.10 -5.90 5.88
C ALA A 228 -15.92 -6.51 7.28
N SER A 229 -14.77 -7.17 7.53
CA SER A 229 -14.47 -7.76 8.84
C SER A 229 -14.53 -6.72 9.95
N HIS A 230 -14.03 -5.52 9.70
CA HIS A 230 -14.07 -4.45 10.68
C HIS A 230 -15.50 -4.01 11.02
N TYR A 231 -16.39 -3.88 10.02
CA TYR A 231 -17.80 -3.53 10.25
C TYR A 231 -18.58 -4.61 11.00
N TYR A 232 -18.28 -5.90 10.77
CA TYR A 232 -18.97 -6.99 11.45
C TYR A 232 -18.64 -7.06 12.95
N ASP A 233 -17.42 -6.67 13.36
CA ASP A 233 -16.99 -6.68 14.77
C ASP A 233 -17.62 -5.54 15.59
N HIS A 234 -18.02 -4.43 14.95
CA HIS A 234 -18.49 -3.20 15.60
C HIS A 234 -19.97 -2.86 15.30
N GLY A 235 -20.81 -3.88 15.06
CA GLY A 235 -22.25 -3.68 14.86
C GLY A 235 -22.93 -2.94 16.05
N PRO A 236 -24.07 -2.25 15.82
CA PRO A 236 -24.71 -1.31 16.75
C PRO A 236 -25.32 -1.94 18.03
N LEU A 237 -24.94 -3.16 18.39
CA LEU A 237 -25.43 -3.92 19.55
C LEU A 237 -24.35 -4.16 20.62
N ALA A 238 -23.11 -3.70 20.43
CA ALA A 238 -22.12 -3.67 21.52
C ALA A 238 -22.43 -2.47 22.42
N GLY A 239 -22.93 -2.76 23.62
CA GLY A 239 -23.42 -1.77 24.58
C GLY A 239 -22.42 -0.68 24.94
N GLU A 240 -22.99 0.43 25.43
CA GLU A 240 -22.30 1.51 26.11
C GLU A 240 -21.20 0.97 27.03
N GLU A 241 -20.01 1.58 26.99
CA GLU A 241 -18.75 1.20 27.65
C GLU A 241 -17.85 0.25 26.84
N LEU A 242 -17.02 0.84 25.97
CA LEU A 242 -15.59 0.51 25.79
C LEU A 242 -14.97 1.54 24.84
N THR A 243 -14.58 2.66 25.43
CA THR A 243 -13.74 3.70 24.83
C THR A 243 -12.35 3.13 24.54
N HIS A 244 -11.89 3.24 23.28
CA HIS A 244 -10.49 3.12 22.77
C HIS A 244 -10.26 2.20 21.54
N SER A 245 -11.28 1.85 20.74
CA SER A 245 -11.06 1.14 19.47
C SER A 245 -11.86 1.71 18.27
N HIS A 246 -11.92 3.04 18.14
CA HIS A 246 -12.83 3.72 17.19
C HIS A 246 -12.21 4.15 15.84
N ASN A 247 -10.92 3.90 15.58
CA ASN A 247 -10.19 4.69 14.58
C ASN A 247 -10.41 4.23 13.13
N LEU A 248 -10.44 2.92 12.89
CA LEU A 248 -10.73 2.39 11.56
C LEU A 248 -12.22 2.56 11.21
N GLN A 249 -13.13 2.43 12.18
CA GLN A 249 -14.57 2.72 11.98
C GLN A 249 -14.76 4.15 11.53
N HIS A 250 -14.15 5.08 12.28
CA HIS A 250 -14.24 6.50 12.01
C HIS A 250 -13.65 6.86 10.64
N LEU A 251 -12.52 6.26 10.24
CA LEU A 251 -11.99 6.45 8.89
C LEU A 251 -12.97 5.94 7.84
N ILE A 252 -13.50 4.72 7.96
CA ILE A 252 -14.33 4.18 6.88
C ILE A 252 -15.66 4.95 6.78
N ASP A 253 -16.21 5.41 7.89
CA ASP A 253 -17.40 6.27 7.89
C ASP A 253 -17.10 7.63 7.24
N LEU A 254 -15.92 8.22 7.48
CA LEU A 254 -15.44 9.41 6.78
C LEU A 254 -15.18 9.15 5.28
N MET A 255 -14.66 7.98 4.92
CA MET A 255 -14.48 7.57 3.53
C MET A 255 -15.84 7.41 2.84
N ALA A 256 -16.85 6.85 3.51
CA ALA A 256 -18.21 6.74 2.99
C ALA A 256 -18.88 8.13 2.84
N LEU A 257 -18.69 9.03 3.81
CA LEU A 257 -19.17 10.41 3.78
C LEU A 257 -18.56 11.18 2.61
N THR A 258 -17.24 11.28 2.59
CA THR A 258 -16.50 12.01 1.54
C THR A 258 -16.70 11.36 0.17
N GLY A 259 -16.83 10.04 0.13
CA GLY A 259 -17.17 9.28 -1.07
C GLY A 259 -18.54 9.64 -1.60
N SER A 260 -19.54 9.82 -0.73
CA SER A 260 -20.89 10.24 -1.12
C SER A 260 -20.93 11.67 -1.67
N LEU A 261 -20.02 12.54 -1.21
CA LEU A 261 -19.87 13.90 -1.76
C LEU A 261 -19.13 13.91 -3.10
N ILE A 262 -18.12 13.05 -3.26
CA ILE A 262 -17.24 13.03 -4.44
C ILE A 262 -17.84 12.23 -5.59
N ALA A 263 -18.56 11.13 -5.31
CA ALA A 263 -19.08 10.23 -6.32
C ALA A 263 -19.96 10.91 -7.40
N PRO A 264 -20.89 11.84 -7.09
CA PRO A 264 -21.65 12.54 -8.11
C PRO A 264 -20.74 13.32 -9.08
N ILE A 265 -19.74 14.03 -8.53
CA ILE A 265 -18.77 14.82 -9.31
C ILE A 265 -17.89 13.89 -10.15
N ALA A 266 -17.38 12.82 -9.55
CA ALA A 266 -16.55 11.83 -10.23
C ALA A 266 -17.30 11.14 -11.38
N LEU A 267 -18.54 10.72 -11.15
CA LEU A 267 -19.40 10.12 -12.19
C LEU A 267 -19.70 11.12 -13.31
N PHE A 268 -19.97 12.38 -12.98
CA PHE A 268 -20.19 13.43 -13.98
C PHE A 268 -18.94 13.67 -14.83
N ILE A 269 -17.75 13.74 -14.22
CA ILE A 269 -16.48 13.86 -14.93
C ILE A 269 -16.26 12.64 -15.84
N ILE A 270 -16.40 11.42 -15.31
CA ILE A 270 -16.21 10.18 -16.07
C ILE A 270 -17.18 10.12 -17.28
N ALA A 271 -18.45 10.43 -17.06
CA ALA A 271 -19.47 10.47 -18.11
C ALA A 271 -19.16 11.54 -19.16
N GLY A 272 -18.81 12.75 -18.73
CA GLY A 272 -18.46 13.87 -19.61
C GLY A 272 -17.28 13.54 -20.52
N PHE A 273 -16.19 12.98 -19.97
CA PHE A 273 -15.03 12.57 -20.76
C PHE A 273 -15.31 11.35 -21.65
N GLY A 274 -16.16 10.43 -21.22
CA GLY A 274 -16.63 9.30 -22.03
C GLY A 274 -17.45 9.76 -23.24
N VAL A 275 -18.42 10.64 -23.02
CA VAL A 275 -19.28 11.20 -24.09
C VAL A 275 -18.46 12.06 -25.03
N TYR A 276 -17.66 13.00 -24.51
CA TYR A 276 -16.79 13.84 -25.34
C TYR A 276 -15.78 13.00 -26.14
N GLY A 277 -15.20 11.98 -25.52
CA GLY A 277 -14.30 11.04 -26.19
C GLY A 277 -14.99 10.28 -27.33
N LYS A 278 -16.24 9.87 -27.15
CA LYS A 278 -17.04 9.19 -28.19
C LYS A 278 -17.47 10.17 -29.29
N MET A 279 -17.86 11.39 -28.96
CA MET A 279 -18.25 12.39 -29.95
C MET A 279 -17.05 12.82 -30.81
N ALA A 280 -15.87 12.95 -30.20
CA ALA A 280 -14.66 13.35 -30.89
C ALA A 280 -13.93 12.19 -31.60
N SER A 281 -14.22 10.93 -31.25
CA SER A 281 -13.41 9.78 -31.69
C SER A 281 -14.09 8.41 -31.53
N THR A 282 -13.30 7.33 -31.49
CA THR A 282 -13.83 5.95 -31.38
C THR A 282 -14.12 5.56 -29.93
N TRP A 283 -15.00 4.57 -29.73
CA TRP A 283 -15.29 3.97 -28.41
C TRP A 283 -14.04 3.55 -27.63
N GLN A 284 -13.02 3.04 -28.32
CA GLN A 284 -11.75 2.65 -27.70
C GLN A 284 -10.95 3.84 -27.14
N ARG A 285 -11.05 5.01 -27.77
CA ARG A 285 -10.40 6.24 -27.28
C ARG A 285 -11.18 6.84 -26.11
N ALA A 286 -12.50 6.80 -26.15
CA ALA A 286 -13.36 7.18 -25.03
C ALA A 286 -13.05 6.34 -23.78
N TYR A 287 -12.99 5.01 -23.94
CA TYR A 287 -12.67 4.08 -22.85
C TYR A 287 -11.29 4.34 -22.26
N ARG A 288 -10.26 4.56 -23.09
CA ARG A 288 -8.91 4.91 -22.62
C ARG A 288 -8.87 6.22 -21.82
N ARG A 289 -9.63 7.23 -22.21
CA ARG A 289 -9.73 8.48 -21.42
C ARG A 289 -10.37 8.24 -20.05
N VAL A 290 -11.44 7.45 -20.01
CA VAL A 290 -12.07 7.05 -18.74
C VAL A 290 -11.05 6.34 -17.85
N GLN A 291 -10.31 5.37 -18.39
CA GLN A 291 -9.25 4.66 -17.66
C GLN A 291 -8.16 5.59 -17.12
N GLN A 292 -7.83 6.69 -17.81
CA GLN A 292 -6.81 7.65 -17.36
C GLN A 292 -7.29 8.52 -16.21
N ILE A 293 -8.59 8.84 -16.15
CA ILE A 293 -9.19 9.78 -15.19
C ILE A 293 -9.64 9.08 -13.91
N MET A 294 -10.11 7.84 -14.03
CA MET A 294 -10.59 7.04 -12.89
C MET A 294 -9.61 7.00 -11.69
N PRO A 295 -8.30 6.75 -11.88
CA PRO A 295 -7.32 6.78 -10.79
C PRO A 295 -7.29 8.12 -10.04
N TRP A 296 -7.39 9.24 -10.76
CA TRP A 296 -7.40 10.58 -10.16
C TRP A 296 -8.63 10.81 -9.29
N THR A 297 -9.81 10.33 -9.72
CA THR A 297 -11.02 10.43 -8.88
C THR A 297 -10.88 9.64 -7.57
N LEU A 298 -10.20 8.48 -7.62
CA LEU A 298 -9.90 7.68 -6.42
C LEU A 298 -8.91 8.40 -5.49
N VAL A 299 -7.84 8.99 -6.05
CA VAL A 299 -6.85 9.75 -5.29
C VAL A 299 -7.48 10.96 -4.60
N VAL A 300 -8.30 11.73 -5.31
CA VAL A 300 -9.02 12.89 -4.73
C VAL A 300 -9.91 12.44 -3.57
N TRP A 301 -10.62 11.32 -3.71
CA TRP A 301 -11.41 10.75 -2.62
C TRP A 301 -10.58 10.37 -1.41
N VAL A 302 -9.50 9.61 -1.59
CA VAL A 302 -8.61 9.21 -0.49
C VAL A 302 -8.02 10.42 0.23
N ILE A 303 -7.51 11.41 -0.51
CA ILE A 303 -6.96 12.65 0.07
C ILE A 303 -8.04 13.39 0.87
N THR A 304 -9.27 13.46 0.35
CA THR A 304 -10.36 14.16 1.03
C THR A 304 -10.79 13.42 2.30
N ALA A 305 -10.83 12.08 2.27
CA ALA A 305 -11.11 11.28 3.46
C ALA A 305 -10.04 11.44 4.55
N LEU A 306 -8.76 11.44 4.16
CA LEU A 306 -7.64 11.68 5.09
C LEU A 306 -7.67 13.11 5.64
N ALA A 307 -7.98 14.11 4.81
CA ALA A 307 -8.15 15.49 5.28
C ALA A 307 -9.32 15.61 6.26
N ALA A 308 -10.43 14.91 6.00
CA ALA A 308 -11.60 14.91 6.88
C ALA A 308 -11.30 14.34 8.27
N MET A 309 -10.29 13.46 8.42
CA MET A 309 -9.84 12.98 9.74
C MET A 309 -9.35 14.11 10.64
N LEU A 310 -8.79 15.19 10.09
CA LEU A 310 -8.32 16.34 10.87
C LEU A 310 -9.48 17.14 11.51
N TRP A 311 -10.69 16.98 11.00
CA TRP A 311 -11.92 17.64 11.48
C TRP A 311 -13.01 16.65 11.90
N SER A 312 -12.61 15.41 12.21
CA SER A 312 -13.49 14.29 12.58
C SER A 312 -14.61 14.69 13.56
N ASN A 313 -14.26 15.43 14.61
CA ASN A 313 -15.17 15.84 15.69
C ASN A 313 -16.31 16.80 15.26
N THR A 314 -16.26 17.33 14.04
CA THR A 314 -17.22 18.34 13.56
C THR A 314 -18.08 17.86 12.39
N LEU A 315 -17.74 16.72 11.79
CA LEU A 315 -18.41 16.23 10.59
C LEU A 315 -19.57 15.31 11.00
N PRO A 316 -20.80 15.55 10.49
CA PRO A 316 -21.91 14.65 10.75
C PRO A 316 -21.64 13.31 10.08
N LEU A 317 -21.76 12.21 10.83
CA LEU A 317 -21.66 10.87 10.28
C LEU A 317 -22.88 10.59 9.37
N PRO A 318 -22.67 10.01 8.18
CA PRO A 318 -23.77 9.74 7.26
C PRO A 318 -24.66 8.63 7.82
N THR A 319 -25.99 8.84 7.78
CA THR A 319 -26.96 7.80 8.15
C THR A 319 -27.15 6.77 7.05
N GLU A 320 -26.87 7.14 5.79
CA GLU A 320 -26.95 6.26 4.63
C GLU A 320 -25.80 6.53 3.65
N ILE A 321 -25.25 5.46 3.09
CA ILE A 321 -24.25 5.54 2.02
C ILE A 321 -24.96 5.82 0.70
N SER A 322 -24.55 6.88 -0.01
CA SER A 322 -25.22 7.26 -1.26
C SER A 322 -25.17 6.15 -2.32
N LEU A 323 -26.28 5.97 -3.04
CA LEU A 323 -26.33 5.06 -4.20
C LEU A 323 -25.25 5.39 -5.24
N LEU A 324 -24.98 6.69 -5.44
CA LEU A 324 -23.98 7.17 -6.39
C LEU A 324 -22.56 6.71 -6.01
N PHE A 325 -22.23 6.64 -4.71
CA PHE A 325 -20.96 6.07 -4.26
C PHE A 325 -20.83 4.59 -4.64
N TRP A 326 -21.87 3.79 -4.41
CA TRP A 326 -21.88 2.38 -4.82
C TRP A 326 -21.75 2.19 -6.33
N VAL A 327 -22.45 3.01 -7.13
CA VAL A 327 -22.34 2.99 -8.59
C VAL A 327 -20.90 3.33 -9.02
N TRP A 328 -20.32 4.38 -8.45
CA TRP A 328 -18.95 4.79 -8.77
C TRP A 328 -17.92 3.70 -8.42
N MET A 329 -18.01 3.09 -7.23
CA MET A 329 -17.15 1.98 -6.82
C MET A 329 -17.34 0.73 -7.69
N SER A 330 -18.59 0.40 -8.03
CA SER A 330 -18.92 -0.75 -8.89
C SER A 330 -18.41 -0.58 -10.33
N MET A 331 -18.25 0.65 -10.80
CA MET A 331 -17.58 0.95 -12.06
C MET A 331 -16.05 0.88 -11.93
N MET A 332 -15.51 1.37 -10.80
CA MET A 332 -14.07 1.45 -10.55
C MET A 332 -13.39 0.08 -10.46
N ILE A 333 -13.96 -0.84 -9.67
CA ILE A 333 -13.35 -2.13 -9.36
C ILE A 333 -13.10 -2.98 -10.62
N PRO A 334 -14.08 -3.17 -11.54
CA PRO A 334 -13.84 -3.93 -12.76
C PRO A 334 -12.79 -3.28 -13.66
N VAL A 335 -12.74 -1.95 -13.74
CA VAL A 335 -11.73 -1.25 -14.54
C VAL A 335 -10.34 -1.43 -13.94
N LEU A 336 -10.19 -1.30 -12.62
CA LEU A 336 -8.94 -1.56 -11.90
C LEU A 336 -8.46 -3.00 -12.12
N ILE A 337 -9.34 -3.99 -11.98
CA ILE A 337 -9.00 -5.40 -12.20
C ILE A 337 -8.64 -5.68 -13.66
N HIS A 338 -9.40 -5.13 -14.61
CA HIS A 338 -9.17 -5.36 -16.04
C HIS A 338 -7.88 -4.72 -16.55
N THR A 339 -7.57 -3.51 -16.09
CA THR A 339 -6.32 -2.82 -16.44
C THR A 339 -5.13 -3.42 -15.71
N GLY A 340 -5.34 -3.90 -14.48
CA GLY A 340 -4.28 -4.27 -13.55
C GLY A 340 -3.79 -3.04 -12.78
N ALA A 341 -3.48 -3.24 -11.50
CA ALA A 341 -3.17 -2.16 -10.57
C ALA A 341 -2.06 -1.22 -11.07
N ARG A 342 -0.97 -1.78 -11.63
CA ARG A 342 0.18 -0.97 -12.07
C ARG A 342 -0.16 -0.08 -13.28
N ALA A 343 -0.91 -0.60 -14.24
CA ALA A 343 -1.36 0.18 -15.40
C ALA A 343 -2.42 1.21 -15.02
N PHE A 344 -3.31 0.85 -14.08
CA PHE A 344 -4.33 1.76 -13.55
C PHE A 344 -3.68 2.99 -12.89
N PHE A 345 -2.75 2.79 -11.95
CA PHE A 345 -2.09 3.91 -11.27
C PHE A 345 -1.00 4.59 -12.10
N GLY A 346 -0.66 4.07 -13.29
CA GLY A 346 0.37 4.63 -14.15
C GLY A 346 0.11 6.06 -14.63
N SER A 347 -1.14 6.54 -14.62
CA SER A 347 -1.44 7.96 -14.93
C SER A 347 -1.17 8.91 -13.75
N VAL A 348 -1.07 8.38 -12.54
CA VAL A 348 -0.83 9.13 -11.29
C VAL A 348 0.66 9.12 -10.94
N ILE A 349 1.34 8.02 -11.24
CA ILE A 349 2.77 7.86 -10.97
C ILE A 349 3.56 8.71 -11.98
N PRO A 350 4.37 9.69 -11.54
CA PRO A 350 5.20 10.46 -12.46
C PRO A 350 6.20 9.52 -13.13
N SER A 351 6.16 9.44 -14.46
CA SER A 351 7.19 8.70 -15.22
C SER A 351 8.49 9.50 -15.18
N ALA A 352 9.49 8.99 -14.47
CA ALA A 352 10.87 9.44 -14.65
C ALA A 352 11.20 9.32 -16.15
N HIS A 353 11.65 10.42 -16.76
CA HIS A 353 11.94 10.46 -18.18
C HIS A 353 12.91 9.33 -18.55
N ARG A 354 12.52 8.51 -19.52
CA ARG A 354 13.43 7.54 -20.16
C ARG A 354 14.58 8.36 -20.76
N HIS A 355 15.75 8.34 -20.13
CA HIS A 355 16.97 8.72 -20.80
C HIS A 355 17.21 7.66 -21.89
N GLU A 356 16.84 8.00 -23.13
CA GLU A 356 17.24 7.24 -24.31
C GLU A 356 18.76 7.31 -24.40
N HIS A 357 19.43 6.29 -23.86
CA HIS A 357 20.81 6.01 -24.25
C HIS A 357 20.76 5.54 -25.72
N SER A 358 20.91 6.48 -26.64
CA SER A 358 21.23 6.18 -28.02
C SER A 358 22.61 5.54 -28.05
N HIS A 359 22.65 4.21 -27.98
CA HIS A 359 23.82 3.45 -28.40
C HIS A 359 23.98 3.65 -29.91
N VAL A 360 24.63 4.75 -30.28
CA VAL A 360 25.24 4.92 -31.60
C VAL A 360 26.33 3.86 -31.69
N HIS A 361 25.99 2.69 -32.21
CA HIS A 361 26.97 1.75 -32.72
C HIS A 361 27.64 2.42 -33.92
N SER A 362 28.77 3.09 -33.68
CA SER A 362 29.70 3.44 -34.76
C SER A 362 30.18 2.15 -35.38
N GLY A 363 29.68 1.84 -36.57
CA GLY A 363 30.27 0.83 -37.43
C GLY A 363 31.71 1.21 -37.71
N SER A 364 32.64 0.33 -37.32
CA SER A 364 33.93 0.23 -38.02
C SER A 364 33.93 -1.11 -38.75
N GLN A 365 33.63 -1.02 -40.04
CA GLN A 365 34.19 -1.93 -41.02
C GLN A 365 35.66 -1.54 -41.27
N ASN A 366 36.47 -2.54 -41.63
CA ASN A 366 37.86 -2.50 -42.12
C ASN A 366 38.92 -2.50 -40.99
N PHE A 367 39.87 -3.43 -40.87
CA PHE A 367 40.49 -4.40 -41.80
C PHE A 367 40.75 -5.75 -41.13
#